data_AF-A0A7C3NX89-F1
#
_entry.id   AF-A0A7C3NX89-F1
#
_cell.length_a   1.000
_cell.length_b   1.000
_cell.length_c   1.000
_cell.angle_alpha   90.00
_cell.angle_beta   90.00
_cell.angle_gamma   90.00
#
_symmetry.space_group_name_H-M   'P 1'
#
loop_
_entity.id
_entity.type
_entity.pdbx_description
1 polymer ?
#
loop_
_entity_poly.entity_id
_entity_poly.type
_entity_poly.pdbx_seq_one_letter_code
_entity_poly.pdbx_strand_id
1 'polypeptide(L)'
;MERNLPLECACKSFEEDLVLYYYGEMNDTERGRVERHLSNCAACGRFIGDLRRLLPQMANSEAFAPSFWDSYYRQTMAKLARREQKESWWRDLLAPARVWMLPAFGTAAVAVLAIALVFNKGDSQRFSDRSMGAIPQEILADANQLEFFKTMDMLEALSKLEEQVDQNPEPKPERSSRLDGMQANA
;
A
#
# COMPACT_ATOMS: atom_id res chain seq x y z
N MET A 1 21.70 4.71 -31.34
CA MET A 1 21.11 3.36 -31.38
C MET A 1 21.10 2.82 -29.97
N GLU A 2 20.03 3.13 -29.22
CA GLU A 2 19.80 2.56 -27.90
C GLU A 2 19.47 1.08 -28.08
N ARG A 3 20.41 0.22 -27.71
CA ARG A 3 20.14 -1.21 -27.62
C ARG A 3 19.27 -1.40 -26.38
N ASN A 4 17.97 -1.63 -26.57
CA ASN A 4 17.14 -2.32 -25.59
C ASN A 4 17.81 -3.66 -25.31
N LEU A 5 18.70 -3.72 -24.32
CA LEU A 5 19.16 -4.99 -23.79
C LEU A 5 17.99 -5.51 -22.94
N PRO A 6 17.34 -6.62 -23.33
CA PRO A 6 16.42 -7.27 -22.43
C PRO A 6 17.20 -7.61 -21.17
N LEU A 7 16.73 -7.13 -20.02
CA LEU A 7 17.25 -7.59 -18.73
C LEU A 7 17.07 -9.11 -18.73
N GLU A 8 18.18 -9.86 -18.70
CA GLU A 8 18.07 -11.31 -18.54
C GLU A 8 17.48 -11.56 -17.16
N CYS A 9 16.37 -12.29 -17.11
CA CYS A 9 15.70 -12.58 -15.85
C CYS A 9 16.61 -13.44 -14.97
N ALA A 10 16.78 -13.01 -13.71
CA ALA A 10 17.37 -13.84 -12.67
C ALA A 10 16.54 -15.10 -12.42
N CYS A 11 17.14 -16.09 -11.76
CA CYS A 11 16.38 -17.20 -11.21
C CYS A 11 15.37 -16.67 -10.18
N LYS A 12 14.09 -17.01 -10.35
CA LYS A 12 12.99 -16.53 -9.48
C LYS A 12 13.25 -16.76 -7.98
N SER A 13 13.92 -17.85 -7.61
CA SER A 13 14.23 -18.18 -6.21
C SER A 13 15.37 -17.36 -5.60
N PHE A 14 16.09 -16.57 -6.41
CA PHE A 14 17.24 -15.75 -5.98
C PHE A 14 17.06 -14.28 -6.34
N GLU A 15 15.97 -13.89 -7.02
CA GLU A 15 15.78 -12.52 -7.50
C GLU A 15 15.81 -11.49 -6.35
N GLU A 16 15.04 -11.73 -5.29
CA GLU A 16 15.02 -10.88 -4.08
C GLU A 16 16.38 -10.90 -3.36
N ASP A 17 16.94 -12.10 -3.16
CA ASP A 17 18.25 -12.30 -2.54
C ASP A 17 19.36 -11.53 -3.27
N LEU A 18 19.31 -11.44 -4.62
CA LEU A 18 20.29 -10.72 -5.42
C LEU A 18 20.19 -9.20 -5.24
N VAL A 19 18.98 -8.68 -5.05
CA VAL A 19 18.76 -7.27 -4.73
C VAL A 19 19.31 -6.95 -3.33
N LEU A 20 18.99 -7.77 -2.33
CA LEU A 20 19.53 -7.64 -0.96
C LEU A 20 21.06 -7.76 -0.95
N TYR A 21 21.61 -8.69 -1.73
CA TYR A 21 23.06 -8.85 -1.91
C TYR A 21 23.71 -7.59 -2.48
N TYR A 22 23.07 -6.91 -3.44
CA TYR A 22 23.56 -5.65 -4.00
C TYR A 22 23.63 -4.52 -2.97
N TYR A 23 22.59 -4.37 -2.14
CA TYR A 23 22.57 -3.35 -1.09
C TYR A 23 23.39 -3.74 0.15
N GLY A 24 23.86 -4.99 0.23
CA GLY A 24 24.65 -5.49 1.35
C GLY A 24 23.80 -5.84 2.59
N GLU A 25 22.49 -5.98 2.43
CA GLU A 25 21.50 -6.17 3.50
C GLU A 25 21.31 -7.65 3.90
N MET A 26 22.33 -8.49 3.69
CA MET A 26 22.29 -9.92 3.99
C MET A 26 23.22 -10.27 5.14
N ASN A 27 22.84 -11.29 5.93
CA ASN A 27 23.75 -11.93 6.88
C ASN A 27 24.76 -12.85 6.17
N ASP A 28 25.79 -13.32 6.90
CA ASP A 28 26.87 -14.11 6.30
C ASP A 28 26.41 -15.46 5.72
N THR A 29 25.37 -16.08 6.30
CA THR A 29 24.86 -17.37 5.81
C THR A 29 24.11 -17.20 4.49
N GLU A 30 23.29 -16.16 4.39
CA GLU A 30 22.57 -15.76 3.17
C GLU A 30 23.53 -15.34 2.07
N ARG A 31 24.53 -14.51 2.41
CA ARG A 31 25.57 -14.08 1.49
C ARG A 31 26.29 -15.27 0.87
N GLY A 32 26.72 -16.24 1.68
CA GLY A 32 27.37 -17.46 1.21
C GLY A 32 26.47 -18.33 0.31
N ARG A 33 25.15 -18.33 0.53
CA ARG A 33 24.18 -19.02 -0.34
C ARG A 33 24.13 -18.36 -1.72
N VAL A 34 24.05 -17.03 -1.77
CA VAL A 34 24.01 -16.25 -3.02
C VAL A 34 25.33 -16.36 -3.78
N GLU A 35 26.47 -16.25 -3.12
CA GLU A 35 27.80 -16.37 -3.76
C GLU A 35 28.00 -17.73 -4.41
N ARG A 36 27.58 -18.80 -3.73
CA ARG A 36 27.58 -20.15 -4.32
C ARG A 36 26.67 -20.22 -5.55
N HIS A 37 25.51 -19.59 -5.52
CA HIS A 37 24.63 -19.55 -6.69
C HIS A 37 25.27 -18.76 -7.85
N LEU A 38 25.85 -17.58 -7.56
CA LEU A 38 26.54 -16.75 -8.55
C LEU A 38 27.72 -17.46 -9.23
N SER A 39 28.43 -18.32 -8.50
CA SER A 39 29.51 -19.13 -9.08
C SER A 39 29.02 -20.17 -10.10
N ASN A 40 27.76 -20.58 -10.02
CA ASN A 40 27.19 -21.66 -10.84
C ASN A 40 26.13 -21.17 -11.86
N CYS A 41 25.66 -19.93 -11.74
CA CYS A 41 24.59 -19.38 -12.58
C CYS A 41 25.03 -18.09 -13.29
N ALA A 42 25.36 -18.22 -14.58
CA ALA A 42 25.77 -17.09 -15.41
C ALA A 42 24.66 -16.03 -15.58
N ALA A 43 23.39 -16.43 -15.62
CA ALA A 43 22.26 -15.50 -15.75
C ALA A 43 22.16 -14.56 -14.54
N CYS A 44 22.24 -15.10 -13.31
CA CYS A 44 22.25 -14.29 -12.10
C CYS A 44 23.52 -13.43 -11.97
N GLY A 45 24.65 -13.90 -12.48
CA GLY A 45 25.88 -13.12 -12.59
C GLY A 45 25.76 -11.91 -13.54
N ARG A 46 25.00 -12.04 -14.64
CA ARG A 46 24.69 -10.90 -15.51
C ARG A 46 23.69 -9.96 -14.88
N PHE A 47 22.61 -10.49 -14.28
CA PHE A 47 21.61 -9.69 -13.58
C PHE A 47 22.23 -8.78 -12.52
N ILE A 48 23.11 -9.31 -11.66
CA ILE A 48 23.80 -8.49 -10.65
C ILE A 48 24.77 -7.47 -11.28
N GLY A 49 25.38 -7.83 -12.42
CA GLY A 49 26.20 -6.91 -13.22
C GLY A 49 25.38 -5.75 -13.80
N ASP A 50 24.20 -6.03 -14.32
CA ASP A 50 23.26 -5.02 -14.82
C ASP A 50 22.77 -4.14 -13.68
N LEU A 51 22.47 -4.70 -12.51
CA LEU A 51 22.07 -3.95 -11.32
C LEU A 51 23.16 -2.95 -10.90
N ARG A 52 24.42 -3.39 -10.82
CA ARG A 52 25.59 -2.54 -10.52
C ARG A 52 25.85 -1.48 -11.57
N ARG A 53 25.46 -1.72 -12.83
CA ARG A 53 25.63 -0.76 -13.91
C ARG A 53 24.50 0.27 -13.95
N LEU A 54 23.25 -0.16 -13.78
CA LEU A 54 22.06 0.65 -14.02
C LEU A 54 21.66 1.49 -12.81
N LEU A 55 21.69 0.93 -11.59
CA LEU A 55 21.20 1.65 -10.41
C LEU A 55 21.98 2.94 -10.11
N PRO A 56 23.33 2.99 -10.21
CA PRO A 56 24.06 4.24 -10.00
C PRO A 56 23.71 5.32 -11.02
N GLN A 57 23.30 4.96 -12.24
CA GLN A 57 22.90 5.95 -13.25
C GLN A 57 21.61 6.66 -12.86
N MET A 58 20.69 5.98 -12.17
CA MET A 58 19.46 6.59 -11.66
C MET A 58 19.73 7.52 -10.47
N ALA A 59 20.69 7.14 -9.61
CA ALA A 59 21.10 7.96 -8.47
C ALA A 59 21.77 9.28 -8.89
N ASN A 60 22.45 9.29 -10.05
CA ASN A 60 23.10 10.47 -10.61
C ASN A 60 22.16 11.36 -11.43
N SER A 61 20.84 11.24 -11.25
CA SER A 61 19.91 12.19 -11.87
C SER A 61 20.18 13.59 -11.32
N GLU A 62 20.33 14.56 -12.22
CA GLU A 62 20.56 15.96 -11.85
C GLU A 62 19.48 16.40 -10.83
N ALA A 63 19.92 16.93 -9.70
CA ALA A 63 19.01 17.43 -8.69
C ALA A 63 18.20 18.60 -9.28
N PHE A 64 16.90 18.39 -9.46
CA PHE A 64 16.02 19.44 -9.93
C PHE A 64 15.95 20.58 -8.92
N ALA A 65 15.89 21.82 -9.43
CA ALA A 65 15.70 23.00 -8.59
C ALA A 65 14.39 22.89 -7.77
N PRO A 66 14.33 23.40 -6.53
CA PRO A 66 13.11 23.34 -5.70
C PRO A 66 11.85 23.86 -6.40
N SER A 67 11.97 24.91 -7.21
CA SER A 67 10.85 25.48 -7.98
C SER A 67 10.25 24.53 -9.00
N PHE A 68 11.03 23.56 -9.51
CA PHE A 68 10.52 22.52 -10.40
C PHE A 68 9.50 21.65 -9.65
N TRP A 69 9.82 21.23 -8.43
CA TRP A 69 8.92 20.42 -7.59
C TRP A 69 7.63 21.16 -7.25
N ASP A 70 7.71 22.45 -6.91
CA ASP A 70 6.51 23.27 -6.65
C ASP A 70 5.59 23.36 -7.88
N SER A 71 6.18 23.47 -9.07
CA SER A 71 5.42 23.53 -10.32
C SER A 71 4.79 22.18 -10.66
N TYR A 72 5.54 21.10 -10.46
CA TYR A 72 5.08 19.74 -10.70
C TYR A 72 3.94 19.35 -9.74
N TYR A 73 4.10 19.65 -8.46
CA TYR A 73 3.07 19.40 -7.44
C TYR A 73 1.79 20.17 -7.77
N ARG A 74 1.89 21.47 -8.04
CA ARG A 74 0.72 22.29 -8.44
C ARG A 74 0.04 21.75 -9.69
N GLN A 75 0.80 21.36 -10.71
CA GLN A 75 0.22 20.81 -11.93
C GLN A 75 -0.46 19.46 -11.67
N THR A 76 0.13 18.60 -10.85
CA THR A 76 -0.42 17.29 -10.48
C THR A 76 -1.73 17.47 -9.71
N MET A 77 -1.74 18.33 -8.69
CA MET A 77 -2.94 18.64 -7.92
C MET A 77 -4.05 19.26 -8.79
N ALA A 78 -3.69 20.15 -9.72
CA ALA A 78 -4.67 20.71 -10.65
C ALA A 78 -5.29 19.66 -11.60
N LYS A 79 -4.51 18.64 -12.01
CA LYS A 79 -5.02 17.52 -12.81
C LYS A 79 -5.96 16.62 -12.00
N LEU A 80 -5.61 16.34 -10.74
CA LEU A 80 -6.44 15.57 -9.80
C LEU A 80 -7.78 16.28 -9.53
N ALA A 81 -7.74 17.57 -9.17
CA ALA A 81 -8.94 18.36 -8.91
C ALA A 81 -9.88 18.44 -10.13
N ARG A 82 -9.33 18.56 -11.35
CA ARG A 82 -10.13 18.52 -12.58
C ARG A 82 -10.80 17.16 -12.82
N ARG A 83 -10.18 16.06 -12.39
CA ARG A 83 -10.75 14.71 -12.53
C ARG A 83 -11.87 14.50 -11.53
N GLU A 84 -11.66 14.88 -10.27
CA GLU A 84 -12.68 14.82 -9.23
C GLU A 84 -13.89 15.68 -9.57
N GLN A 85 -13.68 16.91 -10.06
CA GLN A 85 -14.78 17.80 -10.46
C GLN A 85 -15.61 17.20 -11.60
N LYS A 86 -14.96 16.53 -12.57
CA LYS A 86 -15.68 15.84 -13.66
C LYS A 86 -16.48 14.66 -13.11
N GLU A 87 -15.90 13.80 -12.28
CA GLU A 87 -16.61 12.66 -11.70
C GLU A 87 -17.76 13.10 -10.78
N SER A 88 -17.58 14.17 -9.99
CA SER A 88 -18.66 14.79 -9.21
C SER A 88 -19.78 15.28 -10.12
N TRP A 89 -19.45 16.01 -11.19
CA TRP A 89 -20.46 16.53 -12.12
C TRP A 89 -21.28 15.41 -12.79
N TRP A 90 -20.65 14.32 -13.24
CA TRP A 90 -21.37 13.16 -13.77
C TRP A 90 -22.22 12.46 -12.70
N ARG A 91 -21.72 12.36 -11.46
CA ARG A 91 -22.47 11.77 -10.33
C ARG A 91 -23.66 12.64 -9.93
N ASP A 92 -23.51 13.96 -9.90
CA ASP A 92 -24.56 14.92 -9.56
C ASP A 92 -25.64 14.98 -10.63
N LEU A 93 -25.28 14.88 -11.91
CA LEU A 93 -26.23 14.75 -13.02
C LEU A 93 -27.02 13.44 -12.98
N LEU A 94 -26.37 12.33 -12.59
CA LEU A 94 -27.01 11.02 -12.51
C LEU A 94 -27.67 10.76 -11.14
N ALA A 95 -27.44 11.60 -10.13
CA ALA A 95 -28.03 11.49 -8.79
C ALA A 95 -29.57 11.50 -8.82
N PRO A 96 -30.25 12.47 -9.48
CA PRO A 96 -31.70 12.45 -9.55
C PRO A 96 -32.24 11.25 -10.35
N ALA A 97 -31.53 10.83 -11.40
CA ALA A 97 -31.90 9.66 -12.20
C ALA A 97 -31.72 8.34 -11.43
N ARG A 98 -30.70 8.22 -10.57
CA ARG A 98 -30.51 7.08 -9.67
C ARG A 98 -31.64 6.95 -8.67
N VAL A 99 -31.98 8.03 -7.97
CA VAL A 99 -33.04 8.02 -6.94
C VAL A 99 -34.39 7.59 -7.53
N TRP A 100 -34.64 7.92 -8.80
CA TRP A 100 -35.89 7.54 -9.47
C TRP A 100 -35.86 6.17 -10.16
N MET A 101 -34.71 5.70 -10.66
CA MET A 101 -34.59 4.38 -11.32
C MET A 101 -34.34 3.21 -10.37
N LEU A 102 -33.77 3.43 -9.18
CA LEU A 102 -33.52 2.38 -8.18
C LEU A 102 -34.78 1.61 -7.72
N PRO A 103 -35.95 2.25 -7.45
CA PRO A 103 -37.12 1.50 -6.96
C PRO A 103 -37.75 0.58 -8.03
N ALA A 104 -37.63 0.92 -9.32
CA ALA A 104 -38.22 0.11 -10.41
C ALA A 104 -37.31 -1.05 -10.84
N PHE A 105 -35.99 -0.85 -10.92
CA PHE A 105 -35.06 -1.92 -11.31
C PHE A 105 -34.74 -2.88 -10.17
N GLY A 106 -34.67 -2.40 -8.92
CA GLY A 106 -34.42 -3.25 -7.76
C GLY A 106 -35.51 -4.30 -7.54
N THR A 107 -36.78 -3.91 -7.71
CA THR A 107 -37.93 -4.82 -7.58
C THR A 107 -37.98 -5.83 -8.73
N ALA A 108 -37.72 -5.41 -9.97
CA ALA A 108 -37.64 -6.31 -11.12
C ALA A 108 -36.52 -7.34 -10.98
N ALA A 109 -35.32 -6.93 -10.55
CA ALA A 109 -34.20 -7.85 -10.34
C ALA A 109 -34.51 -8.90 -9.26
N VAL A 110 -35.07 -8.49 -8.11
CA VAL A 110 -35.48 -9.41 -7.04
C VAL A 110 -36.60 -10.35 -7.49
N ALA A 111 -37.58 -9.84 -8.25
CA ALA A 111 -38.66 -10.65 -8.81
C ALA A 111 -38.13 -11.69 -9.80
N VAL A 112 -37.23 -11.30 -10.71
CA VAL A 112 -36.58 -12.22 -11.66
C VAL A 112 -35.76 -13.27 -10.91
N LEU A 113 -35.04 -12.89 -9.85
CA LEU A 113 -34.25 -13.82 -9.03
C LEU A 113 -35.14 -14.80 -8.26
N ALA A 114 -36.25 -14.33 -7.69
CA ALA A 114 -37.24 -15.15 -7.00
C ALA A 114 -37.93 -16.13 -7.96
N ILE A 115 -38.33 -15.65 -9.15
CA ILE A 115 -38.89 -16.47 -10.23
C ILE A 115 -37.85 -17.52 -10.65
N ALA A 116 -36.61 -17.12 -10.94
CA ALA A 116 -35.54 -18.04 -11.31
C ALA A 116 -35.31 -19.11 -10.25
N LEU A 117 -35.30 -18.79 -8.95
CA LEU A 117 -35.13 -19.76 -7.87
C LEU A 117 -36.30 -20.74 -7.74
N VAL A 118 -37.54 -20.27 -7.95
CA VAL A 118 -38.73 -21.12 -7.91
C VAL A 118 -38.78 -22.07 -9.11
N PHE A 119 -38.44 -21.58 -10.31
CA PHE A 119 -38.41 -22.40 -11.53
C PHE A 119 -37.17 -23.31 -11.61
N ASN A 120 -36.05 -22.94 -10.96
CA ASN A 120 -34.81 -23.74 -10.94
C ASN A 120 -34.78 -24.80 -9.82
N LYS A 121 -35.87 -24.93 -9.04
CA LYS A 121 -36.08 -26.00 -8.05
C LYS A 121 -36.41 -27.37 -8.69
N GLY A 122 -36.16 -27.52 -10.00
CA GLY A 122 -36.21 -28.79 -10.74
C GLY A 122 -34.84 -29.36 -11.17
N ASP A 123 -33.76 -28.57 -11.14
CA ASP A 123 -32.42 -28.98 -11.64
C ASP A 123 -31.28 -28.65 -10.64
N SER A 124 -31.62 -28.38 -9.37
CA SER A 124 -30.65 -27.96 -8.35
C SER A 124 -29.75 -29.08 -7.79
N GLN A 125 -29.83 -30.31 -8.31
CA GLN A 125 -28.89 -31.38 -7.91
C GLN A 125 -27.57 -31.36 -8.68
N ARG A 126 -27.43 -30.59 -9.78
CA ARG A 126 -26.17 -30.51 -10.54
C ARG A 126 -25.25 -29.34 -10.17
N PHE A 127 -25.74 -28.36 -9.42
CA PHE A 127 -24.95 -27.16 -9.09
C PHE A 127 -24.30 -27.18 -7.70
N SER A 128 -24.91 -27.88 -6.72
CA SER A 128 -24.34 -27.97 -5.37
C SER A 128 -23.08 -28.82 -5.29
N ASP A 129 -22.83 -29.70 -6.27
CA ASP A 129 -21.62 -30.54 -6.29
C ASP A 129 -20.39 -29.81 -6.87
N ARG A 130 -20.55 -28.59 -7.40
CA ARG A 130 -19.44 -27.81 -8.01
C ARG A 130 -18.92 -26.65 -7.15
N SER A 131 -19.47 -26.43 -5.95
CA SER A 131 -19.11 -25.28 -5.10
C SER A 131 -18.34 -25.63 -3.83
N MET A 132 -17.85 -26.86 -3.67
CA MET A 132 -17.03 -27.26 -2.53
C MET A 132 -15.70 -27.90 -2.95
N GLY A 133 -15.06 -27.33 -3.98
CA GLY A 133 -13.72 -27.66 -4.40
C GLY A 133 -12.86 -26.40 -4.47
N ALA A 134 -12.00 -26.23 -3.46
CA ALA A 134 -10.93 -25.23 -3.36
C ALA A 134 -11.37 -23.76 -3.36
N ILE A 135 -11.70 -23.23 -2.18
CA ILE A 135 -11.31 -21.84 -1.88
C ILE A 135 -9.77 -21.82 -1.94
N PRO A 136 -9.14 -21.07 -2.85
CA PRO A 136 -7.69 -20.97 -2.91
C PRO A 136 -7.20 -20.40 -1.58
N GLN A 137 -6.24 -21.07 -0.95
CA GLN A 137 -5.64 -20.61 0.32
C GLN A 137 -4.97 -19.23 0.20
N GLU A 138 -4.83 -18.73 -1.03
CA GLU A 138 -4.29 -17.40 -1.37
C GLU A 138 -5.26 -16.26 -1.04
N ILE A 139 -6.57 -16.54 -0.92
CA ILE A 139 -7.56 -15.57 -0.41
C ILE A 139 -7.54 -15.51 1.13
N LEU A 140 -6.99 -16.54 1.79
CA LEU A 140 -6.89 -16.62 3.26
C LEU A 140 -5.50 -16.25 3.80
N ALA A 141 -4.52 -16.05 2.92
CA ALA A 141 -3.14 -15.74 3.28
C ALA A 141 -2.69 -14.41 2.67
N ASP A 142 -3.31 -13.31 3.09
CA ASP A 142 -2.62 -12.02 3.04
C ASP A 142 -2.74 -11.33 4.41
N ALA A 143 -2.04 -11.92 5.38
CA ALA A 143 -1.86 -11.32 6.70
C ALA A 143 -1.13 -9.96 6.62
N ASN A 144 -0.36 -9.72 5.55
CA ASN A 144 0.31 -8.44 5.30
C ASN A 144 -0.68 -7.35 4.87
N GLN A 145 -1.77 -7.67 4.17
CA GLN A 145 -2.84 -6.69 3.89
C GLN A 145 -3.59 -6.23 5.15
N LEU A 146 -3.66 -7.05 6.21
CA LEU A 146 -4.23 -6.61 7.49
C LEU A 146 -3.35 -5.56 8.21
N GLU A 147 -2.03 -5.57 7.97
CA GLU A 147 -1.12 -4.55 8.54
C GLU A 147 -1.30 -3.18 7.88
N PHE A 148 -1.67 -3.16 6.59
CA PHE A 148 -2.03 -1.92 5.89
C PHE A 148 -3.26 -1.25 6.52
N PHE A 149 -4.31 -2.02 6.82
CA PHE A 149 -5.51 -1.48 7.48
C PHE A 149 -5.22 -1.01 8.91
N LYS A 150 -4.36 -1.71 9.66
CA LYS A 150 -3.92 -1.25 11.00
C LYS A 150 -3.13 0.06 10.95
N THR A 151 -2.31 0.27 9.92
CA THR A 151 -1.52 1.50 9.78
C THR A 151 -2.42 2.71 9.55
N MET A 152 -3.50 2.54 8.78
CA MET A 152 -4.47 3.61 8.54
C MET A 152 -5.24 3.98 9.82
N ASP A 153 -5.58 2.99 10.64
CA ASP A 153 -6.28 3.18 11.93
C ASP A 153 -5.37 3.86 12.98
N MET A 154 -4.07 3.56 12.97
CA MET A 154 -3.07 4.21 13.82
C MET A 154 -2.86 5.69 13.47
N LEU A 155 -2.91 6.06 12.19
CA LEU A 155 -2.79 7.45 11.75
C LEU A 155 -4.00 8.29 12.21
N GLU A 156 -5.20 7.71 12.21
CA GLU A 156 -6.38 8.38 12.76
C GLU A 156 -6.29 8.56 14.29
N ALA A 157 -5.68 7.60 14.99
CA ALA A 157 -5.43 7.74 16.43
C ALA A 157 -4.45 8.87 16.76
N LEU A 158 -3.43 9.10 15.93
CA LEU A 158 -2.50 10.23 16.09
C LEU A 158 -3.17 11.58 15.85
N SER A 159 -4.05 11.68 14.84
CA SER A 159 -4.83 12.89 14.59
C SER A 159 -5.75 13.25 15.78
N LYS A 160 -6.36 12.25 16.44
CA LYS A 160 -7.18 12.47 17.64
C LYS A 160 -6.36 12.91 18.86
N LEU A 161 -5.11 12.47 18.96
CA LEU A 161 -4.20 12.89 20.03
C LEU A 161 -3.69 14.32 19.81
N GLU A 162 -3.41 14.72 18.57
CA GLU A 162 -3.00 16.09 18.23
C GLU A 162 -4.08 17.12 18.60
N GLU A 163 -5.35 16.81 18.32
CA GLU A 163 -6.47 17.70 18.68
C GLU A 163 -6.72 17.80 20.20
N GLN A 164 -6.34 16.78 20.98
CA GLN A 164 -6.40 16.84 22.45
C GLN A 164 -5.22 17.59 23.08
N VAL A 165 -4.05 17.59 22.44
CA VAL A 165 -2.88 18.34 22.89
C VAL A 165 -3.08 19.84 22.66
N ASP A 166 -3.75 20.25 21.58
CA ASP A 166 -4.09 21.67 21.35
C ASP A 166 -5.14 22.21 22.34
N GLN A 167 -5.96 21.34 22.96
CA GLN A 167 -7.01 21.74 23.91
C GLN A 167 -6.59 21.68 25.39
N ASN A 168 -5.41 21.14 25.70
CA ASN A 168 -4.91 21.05 27.07
C ASN A 168 -3.47 21.60 27.18
N PRO A 169 -3.30 22.92 27.37
CA PRO A 169 -1.97 23.48 27.59
C PRO A 169 -1.41 22.94 28.91
N GLU A 170 -0.21 22.35 28.87
CA GLU A 170 0.49 21.81 30.04
C GLU A 170 0.46 22.77 31.25
N PRO A 171 0.27 22.25 32.49
CA PRO A 171 0.48 23.05 33.69
C PRO A 171 1.99 23.31 33.88
N LYS A 172 2.33 24.60 33.89
CA LYS A 172 3.65 25.19 34.16
C LYS A 172 4.33 24.53 35.38
N PRO A 173 5.64 24.20 35.32
CA PRO A 173 6.30 23.50 36.42
C PRO A 173 6.41 24.40 37.66
N GLU A 174 5.73 23.99 38.75
CA GLU A 174 5.85 24.65 40.05
C GLU A 174 7.22 24.35 40.68
N ARG A 175 7.89 25.44 41.04
CA ARG A 175 9.20 25.52 41.66
C ARG A 175 9.13 25.00 43.10
N SER A 176 9.55 23.75 43.31
CA SER A 176 9.74 23.16 44.64
C SER A 176 10.73 23.99 45.46
N SER A 177 10.21 24.66 46.49
CA SER A 177 10.97 25.36 47.51
C SER A 177 10.53 24.84 48.87
N ARG A 178 11.22 23.80 49.35
CA ARG A 178 11.26 23.37 50.75
C ARG A 178 12.42 22.40 50.96
N LEU A 179 13.54 22.95 51.41
CA LEU A 179 14.33 22.28 52.45
C LEU A 179 14.47 23.30 53.57
N ASP A 180 13.79 22.97 54.66
CA ASP A 180 13.67 23.73 55.89
C ASP A 180 15.02 24.03 56.52
N GLY A 181 15.10 25.22 57.10
CA GLY A 181 16.14 25.53 58.06
C GLY A 181 15.99 24.66 59.30
N MET A 182 17.11 24.14 59.79
CA MET A 182 17.27 23.77 61.19
C MET A 182 18.43 24.59 61.75
N GLN A 183 18.10 25.42 62.73
CA GLN A 183 18.98 26.31 63.49
C GLN A 183 19.93 25.52 64.41
N ALA A 184 21.08 26.09 64.78
CA ALA A 184 21.32 26.61 66.13
C ALA A 184 22.77 27.10 66.34
N ASN A 185 22.88 28.21 67.09
CA ASN A 185 24.08 28.92 67.53
C ASN A 185 24.85 28.19 68.64
N ALA A 186 26.18 28.33 68.65
CA ALA A 186 27.05 28.81 69.75
C ALA A 186 28.52 28.55 69.41
#